data_AF-A0A8H6WUU8-F1
#
_entry.id   AF-A0A8H6WUU8-F1
#
_cell.length_a   1.000
_cell.length_b   1.000
_cell.length_c   1.000
_cell.angle_alpha   90.00
_cell.angle_beta   90.00
_cell.angle_gamma   90.00
#
_symmetry.space_group_name_H-M   'P 1'
#
loop_
_entity.id
_entity.type
_entity.pdbx_description
1 polymer ?
#
loop_
_entity_poly.entity_id
_entity_poly.type
_entity_poly.pdbx_seq_one_letter_code
_entity_poly.pdbx_strand_id
1 'polypeptide(L)'
;MSQLNLSTTFPDRDACFDDPTNVSSPICYIPSRTMVDFLNITTGPLYWEHYCVDPPPDSCPWGYCPNPDVASPAVRYSAYFVSLVSAILVLYSPEDVESSFFAQLLNVYSLIIAAMVAIYKRNLTRFHSLVALMLAASPLSVYLLLYVIRSLFGRYTRLDKVFGKGKYLNRVTVILAFPIWLAVLAYTAIPSSGGHFQQAACDSIPGTETIVSVFFLPFIIFINPLFGGTLVGLFLLVWGTAIFRLRKKIWEKHNKIFPLVQLWRQVVDHYPFIHFCTVIVAPHFIWIFNVEVGILVLSAAESFSATYGQLLAIFVTVPPFIQMCKLLPRVSRWFVDLAWVRFLTCRRNKPRSIDSSNEEYGIPLKHGSIMSEKYDSDGLHAASDTGDSSVHGYSPVALNYAPDS
;
A
#
# COMPACT_ATOMS: atom_id res chain seq x y z
N MET A 1 26.59 39.50 -18.44
CA MET A 1 25.38 38.85 -18.98
C MET A 1 25.42 38.99 -20.49
N SER A 2 26.03 38.00 -21.14
CA SER A 2 26.04 37.85 -22.60
C SER A 2 24.63 37.54 -23.07
N GLN A 3 24.13 38.30 -24.05
CA GLN A 3 22.88 38.01 -24.74
C GLN A 3 23.06 36.71 -25.52
N LEU A 4 22.58 35.60 -24.94
CA LEU A 4 22.43 34.33 -25.64
C LEU A 4 21.37 34.52 -26.74
N ASN A 5 21.75 34.24 -27.98
CA ASN A 5 20.80 34.10 -29.09
C ASN A 5 19.80 33.00 -28.72
N LEU A 6 18.55 33.40 -28.45
CA LEU A 6 17.45 32.51 -28.06
C LEU A 6 17.00 31.54 -29.19
N SER A 7 17.69 31.49 -30.32
CA SER A 7 17.26 30.72 -31.49
C SER A 7 17.99 29.38 -31.66
N THR A 8 18.91 29.01 -30.77
CA THR A 8 19.45 27.65 -30.77
C THR A 8 18.60 26.80 -29.84
N THR A 9 17.77 25.94 -30.43
CA THR A 9 17.13 24.81 -29.75
C THR A 9 18.24 23.97 -29.13
N PHE A 10 18.49 24.19 -27.84
CA PHE A 10 19.43 23.41 -27.09
C PHE A 10 18.72 22.14 -26.64
N PRO A 11 19.26 20.93 -26.87
CA PRO A 11 20.62 20.64 -27.34
C PRO A 11 20.83 20.39 -28.86
N ASP A 12 22.07 20.59 -29.34
CA ASP A 12 22.63 20.41 -30.71
C ASP A 12 22.61 18.94 -31.24
N ARG A 13 21.57 18.15 -30.93
CA ARG A 13 21.54 16.72 -31.28
C ARG A 13 20.15 16.19 -31.64
N ASP A 14 19.41 16.89 -32.48
CA ASP A 14 18.06 16.48 -32.96
C ASP A 14 17.99 14.98 -33.34
N ALA A 15 19.03 14.43 -33.97
CA ALA A 15 19.13 13.02 -34.36
C ALA A 15 19.09 12.00 -33.19
N CYS A 16 19.46 12.40 -31.97
CA CYS A 16 19.31 11.57 -30.76
C CYS A 16 17.89 11.59 -30.21
N PHE A 17 17.04 12.53 -30.66
CA PHE A 17 15.75 12.84 -30.05
C PHE A 17 14.56 12.52 -30.98
N ASP A 18 14.77 12.55 -32.29
CA ASP A 18 13.71 12.29 -33.28
C ASP A 18 13.46 10.80 -33.53
N ASP A 19 14.43 9.92 -33.25
CA ASP A 19 14.33 8.47 -33.50
C ASP A 19 14.53 7.66 -32.20
N PRO A 20 13.48 7.00 -31.67
CA PRO A 20 13.59 6.16 -30.47
C PRO A 20 14.56 4.98 -30.63
N THR A 21 14.91 4.57 -31.85
CA THR A 21 15.91 3.52 -32.08
C THR A 21 17.34 3.99 -31.85
N ASN A 22 17.60 5.30 -32.00
CA ASN A 22 18.91 5.92 -31.80
C ASN A 22 19.25 6.18 -30.32
N VAL A 23 18.30 6.08 -29.40
CA VAL A 23 18.50 6.27 -27.94
C VAL A 23 19.50 5.26 -27.37
N SER A 24 19.70 4.13 -28.06
CA SER A 24 20.71 3.12 -27.68
C SER A 24 22.14 3.48 -28.14
N SER A 25 22.30 4.53 -28.94
CA SER A 25 23.62 4.95 -29.44
C SER A 25 24.46 5.52 -28.30
N PRO A 26 25.68 5.01 -28.06
CA PRO A 26 26.59 5.51 -27.02
C PRO A 26 26.94 6.99 -27.21
N ILE A 27 26.80 7.51 -28.44
CA ILE A 27 27.00 8.92 -28.76
C ILE A 27 26.02 9.77 -27.96
N CYS A 28 24.75 9.37 -27.85
CA CYS A 28 23.70 10.15 -27.20
C CYS A 28 23.87 10.27 -25.68
N TYR A 29 24.67 9.42 -25.03
CA TYR A 29 24.93 9.49 -23.57
C TYR A 29 26.06 10.44 -23.18
N ILE A 30 26.89 10.85 -24.14
CA ILE A 30 28.04 11.73 -23.86
C ILE A 30 27.63 13.17 -24.18
N PRO A 31 27.63 14.09 -23.20
CA PRO A 31 27.31 15.49 -23.46
C PRO A 31 28.31 16.06 -24.46
N SER A 32 27.82 16.79 -25.46
CA SER A 32 28.71 17.42 -26.44
C SER A 32 29.56 18.50 -25.76
N ARG A 33 30.68 18.87 -26.40
CA ARG A 33 31.54 19.95 -25.89
C ARG A 33 30.78 21.27 -25.76
N THR A 34 29.89 21.57 -26.71
CA THR A 34 28.99 22.74 -26.67
C THR A 34 28.06 22.71 -25.45
N MET A 35 27.60 21.52 -25.04
CA MET A 35 26.78 21.33 -23.84
C MET A 35 27.57 21.61 -22.56
N VAL A 36 28.77 21.05 -22.46
CA VAL A 36 29.67 21.25 -21.33
C VAL A 36 30.10 22.72 -21.21
N ASP A 37 30.44 23.35 -22.33
CA ASP A 37 30.85 24.76 -22.39
C ASP A 37 29.70 25.71 -22.01
N PHE A 38 28.45 25.39 -22.38
CA PHE A 38 27.26 26.19 -22.03
C PHE A 38 27.03 26.30 -20.51
N LEU A 39 27.20 25.19 -19.78
CA LEU A 39 27.09 25.20 -18.31
C LEU A 39 28.38 25.65 -17.61
N ASN A 40 29.45 25.95 -18.37
CA ASN A 40 30.78 26.29 -17.85
C ASN A 40 31.33 25.22 -16.88
N ILE A 41 31.13 23.94 -17.24
CA ILE A 41 31.56 22.78 -16.45
C ILE A 41 32.81 22.16 -17.08
N THR A 42 33.71 21.59 -16.29
CA THR A 42 34.98 21.01 -16.81
C THR A 42 34.92 19.50 -17.03
N THR A 43 33.93 18.80 -16.50
CA THR A 43 33.81 17.33 -16.61
C THR A 43 32.41 16.85 -17.00
N GLY A 44 32.33 15.82 -17.82
CA GLY A 44 31.07 15.21 -18.26
C GLY A 44 30.17 14.69 -17.14
N PRO A 45 30.69 14.03 -16.07
CA PRO A 45 29.84 13.57 -14.96
C PRO A 45 29.16 14.71 -14.19
N LEU A 46 29.84 15.83 -13.98
CA LEU A 46 29.27 17.02 -13.32
C LEU A 46 28.17 17.67 -14.17
N TYR A 47 28.24 17.52 -15.50
CA TYR A 47 27.22 18.05 -16.39
C TYR A 47 25.83 17.51 -16.06
N TRP A 48 25.71 16.20 -15.80
CA TRP A 48 24.42 15.57 -15.50
C TRP A 48 23.82 16.07 -14.18
N GLU A 49 24.65 16.19 -13.14
CA GLU A 49 24.23 16.72 -11.84
C GLU A 49 23.70 18.15 -11.97
N HIS A 50 24.42 19.01 -12.70
CA HIS A 50 24.00 20.39 -12.94
C HIS A 50 22.77 20.49 -13.86
N TYR A 51 22.69 19.66 -14.91
CA TYR A 51 21.54 19.61 -15.80
C TYR A 51 20.26 19.28 -15.03
N CYS A 52 20.32 18.33 -14.09
CA CYS A 52 19.13 17.91 -13.35
C CYS A 52 18.69 18.86 -12.24
N VAL A 53 19.51 19.84 -11.85
CA VAL A 53 19.10 20.90 -10.92
C VAL A 53 18.11 21.86 -11.58
N ASP A 54 18.32 22.22 -12.84
CA ASP A 54 17.46 23.12 -13.61
C ASP A 54 17.42 22.71 -15.10
N PRO A 55 16.74 21.59 -15.42
CA PRO A 55 16.67 21.10 -16.78
C PRO A 55 15.79 22.03 -17.63
N PRO A 56 16.22 22.39 -18.85
CA PRO A 56 15.45 23.22 -19.75
C PRO A 56 14.07 22.58 -20.04
N PRO A 57 12.99 23.38 -20.08
CA PRO A 57 11.63 22.86 -20.19
C PRO A 57 11.35 22.13 -21.50
N ASP A 58 12.07 22.51 -22.56
CA ASP A 58 11.81 22.11 -23.94
C ASP A 58 12.65 20.92 -24.42
N SER A 59 13.49 20.33 -23.56
CA SER A 59 14.31 19.18 -23.95
C SER A 59 14.26 18.06 -22.92
N CYS A 60 14.23 16.82 -23.40
CA CYS A 60 14.36 15.62 -22.58
C CYS A 60 15.32 14.59 -23.21
N PRO A 61 16.58 15.00 -23.47
CA PRO A 61 17.55 14.19 -24.19
C PRO A 61 17.89 12.83 -23.57
N TRP A 62 17.76 12.71 -22.25
CA TRP A 62 18.21 11.54 -21.49
C TRP A 62 17.09 10.91 -20.65
N GLY A 63 15.83 11.24 -20.97
CA GLY A 63 14.70 10.89 -20.13
C GLY A 63 14.59 11.78 -18.88
N TYR A 64 13.79 11.30 -17.93
CA TYR A 64 13.57 12.02 -16.68
C TYR A 64 14.85 12.09 -15.85
N CYS A 65 15.12 13.27 -15.30
CA CYS A 65 16.18 13.44 -14.31
C CYS A 65 15.83 12.66 -13.03
N PRO A 66 16.76 11.87 -12.48
CA PRO A 66 16.47 11.05 -11.30
C PRO A 66 16.13 11.93 -10.10
N ASN A 67 15.08 11.55 -9.37
CA ASN A 67 14.72 12.21 -8.10
C ASN A 67 14.96 11.27 -6.92
N PRO A 68 16.13 11.37 -6.26
CA PRO A 68 16.52 10.46 -5.21
C PRO A 68 15.64 10.55 -3.95
N ASP A 69 14.89 11.63 -3.76
CA ASP A 69 14.03 11.80 -2.59
C ASP A 69 12.64 11.16 -2.78
N VAL A 70 12.26 10.83 -4.03
CA VAL A 70 10.93 10.29 -4.35
C VAL A 70 11.00 8.87 -4.94
N ALA A 71 11.86 8.63 -5.92
CA ALA A 71 11.90 7.36 -6.67
C ALA A 71 13.13 6.50 -6.37
N SER A 72 14.00 6.93 -5.47
CA SER A 72 15.17 6.12 -5.13
C SER A 72 14.81 4.73 -4.59
N PRO A 73 15.69 3.74 -4.80
CA PRO A 73 15.50 2.41 -4.22
C PRO A 73 15.29 2.43 -2.70
N ALA A 74 15.99 3.32 -1.98
CA ALA A 74 15.87 3.42 -0.52
C ALA A 74 14.45 3.85 -0.07
N VAL A 75 13.90 4.89 -0.71
CA VAL A 75 12.56 5.40 -0.41
C VAL A 75 11.50 4.36 -0.77
N ARG A 76 11.64 3.71 -1.93
CA ARG A 76 10.72 2.65 -2.38
C ARG A 76 10.72 1.44 -1.47
N TYR A 77 11.89 0.87 -1.20
CA TYR A 77 12.00 -0.31 -0.34
C TYR A 77 11.57 -0.02 1.09
N SER A 78 11.84 1.19 1.58
CA SER A 78 11.30 1.67 2.84
C SER A 78 9.77 1.66 2.85
N ALA A 79 9.14 2.28 1.85
CA ALA A 79 7.68 2.32 1.74
C ALA A 79 7.08 0.91 1.62
N TYR A 80 7.71 0.02 0.86
CA TYR A 80 7.28 -1.38 0.73
C TYR A 80 7.32 -2.11 2.07
N PHE A 81 8.45 -1.97 2.77
CA PHE A 81 8.67 -2.60 4.06
C PHE A 81 7.69 -2.07 5.11
N VAL A 82 7.55 -0.75 5.24
CA VAL A 82 6.64 -0.11 6.19
C VAL A 82 5.19 -0.53 5.93
N SER A 83 4.74 -0.52 4.67
CA SER A 83 3.39 -0.98 4.33
C SER A 83 3.16 -2.44 4.68
N LEU A 84 4.08 -3.32 4.27
CA LEU A 84 3.97 -4.77 4.50
C LEU A 84 3.96 -5.11 5.99
N VAL A 85 4.89 -4.54 6.75
CA VAL A 85 4.99 -4.78 8.19
C VAL A 85 3.80 -4.19 8.94
N SER A 86 3.35 -3.00 8.59
CA SER A 86 2.16 -2.38 9.18
C SER A 86 0.91 -3.21 8.88
N ALA A 87 0.81 -3.81 7.68
CA ALA A 87 -0.30 -4.71 7.35
C ALA A 87 -0.29 -5.97 8.21
N ILE A 88 0.89 -6.55 8.45
CA ILE A 88 1.06 -7.69 9.37
C ILE A 88 0.67 -7.29 10.79
N LEU A 89 1.12 -6.14 11.28
CA LEU A 89 0.80 -5.65 12.62
C LEU A 89 -0.71 -5.41 12.78
N VAL A 90 -1.35 -4.74 11.83
CA VAL A 90 -2.80 -4.50 11.84
C VAL A 90 -3.58 -5.82 11.84
N LEU A 91 -3.11 -6.83 11.12
CA LEU A 91 -3.77 -8.13 10.99
C LEU A 91 -3.37 -9.18 12.02
N TYR A 92 -2.34 -8.99 12.83
CA TYR A 92 -1.89 -10.02 13.79
C TYR A 92 -1.63 -9.48 15.19
N SER A 93 -1.48 -8.18 15.37
CA SER A 93 -1.35 -7.53 16.68
C SER A 93 -2.46 -6.51 16.93
N PRO A 94 -3.60 -6.93 17.51
CA PRO A 94 -4.68 -5.99 17.85
C PRO A 94 -4.27 -5.01 18.96
N GLU A 95 -3.18 -5.26 19.68
CA GLU A 95 -2.66 -4.35 20.71
C GLU A 95 -1.90 -3.18 20.07
N ASP A 96 -1.12 -3.44 19.02
CA ASP A 96 -0.28 -2.44 18.36
C ASP A 96 -0.97 -1.71 17.20
N VAL A 97 -2.20 -2.12 16.85
CA VAL A 97 -2.94 -1.66 15.67
C VAL A 97 -3.09 -0.15 15.58
N GLU A 98 -3.26 0.55 16.71
CA GLU A 98 -3.41 2.01 16.75
C GLU A 98 -2.12 2.70 16.34
N SER A 99 -0.97 2.23 16.82
CA SER A 99 0.34 2.81 16.47
C SER A 99 0.66 2.59 15.00
N SER A 100 0.43 1.39 14.47
CA SER A 100 0.66 1.07 13.06
C SER A 100 -0.31 1.81 12.14
N PHE A 101 -1.55 2.02 12.59
CA PHE A 101 -2.54 2.83 11.87
C PHE A 101 -2.06 4.28 11.69
N PHE A 102 -1.65 4.95 12.77
CA PHE A 102 -1.18 6.34 12.68
C PHE A 102 0.13 6.46 11.90
N ALA A 103 1.05 5.50 12.05
CA ALA A 103 2.28 5.47 11.25
C ALA A 103 1.97 5.37 9.75
N GLN A 104 1.05 4.49 9.35
CA GLN A 104 0.64 4.37 7.96
C GLN A 104 -0.06 5.64 7.45
N LEU A 105 -0.94 6.23 8.26
CA LEU A 105 -1.68 7.43 7.88
C LEU A 105 -0.73 8.61 7.66
N LEU A 106 0.23 8.81 8.57
CA LEU A 106 1.27 9.83 8.44
C LEU A 106 2.12 9.60 7.18
N ASN A 107 2.50 8.35 6.90
CA ASN A 107 3.25 8.03 5.69
C ASN A 107 2.47 8.39 4.41
N VAL A 108 1.20 8.01 4.32
CA VAL A 108 0.33 8.30 3.16
C VAL A 108 0.15 9.80 2.98
N TYR A 109 -0.17 10.54 4.04
CA TYR A 109 -0.34 11.99 3.97
C TYR A 109 0.97 12.70 3.65
N SER A 110 2.10 12.27 4.20
CA SER A 110 3.41 12.84 3.91
C SER A 110 3.74 12.72 2.42
N LEU A 111 3.50 11.55 1.81
CA LEU A 111 3.73 11.34 0.37
C LEU A 111 2.82 12.22 -0.50
N ILE A 112 1.51 12.27 -0.18
CA ILE A 112 0.55 13.07 -0.95
C ILE A 112 0.86 14.57 -0.84
N ILE A 113 1.09 15.07 0.38
CA ILE A 113 1.37 16.50 0.61
C ILE A 113 2.72 16.88 -0.01
N ALA A 114 3.76 16.05 0.14
CA ALA A 114 5.05 16.30 -0.49
C ALA A 114 4.93 16.36 -2.01
N ALA A 115 4.19 15.43 -2.62
CA ALA A 115 3.91 15.46 -4.05
C ALA A 115 3.16 16.73 -4.46
N MET A 116 2.10 17.13 -3.74
CA MET A 116 1.36 18.36 -4.02
C MET A 116 2.24 19.61 -3.96
N VAL A 117 3.07 19.73 -2.91
CA VAL A 117 3.98 20.88 -2.74
C VAL A 117 5.04 20.90 -3.83
N ALA A 118 5.58 19.75 -4.22
CA ALA A 118 6.60 19.65 -5.25
C ALA A 118 6.02 19.93 -6.65
N ILE A 119 4.80 19.47 -6.95
CA ILE A 119 4.04 19.83 -8.16
C ILE A 119 3.78 21.34 -8.19
N TYR A 120 3.31 21.92 -7.08
CA TYR A 120 3.03 23.35 -6.99
C TYR A 120 4.29 24.20 -7.25
N LYS A 121 5.44 23.75 -6.75
CA LYS A 121 6.74 24.39 -6.99
C LYS A 121 7.35 24.10 -8.35
N ARG A 122 6.74 23.23 -9.17
CA ARG A 122 7.28 22.76 -10.45
C ARG A 122 8.64 22.05 -10.32
N ASN A 123 8.90 21.44 -9.17
CA ASN A 123 10.13 20.71 -8.86
C ASN A 123 9.94 19.18 -8.91
N LEU A 124 8.86 18.72 -9.54
CA LEU A 124 8.56 17.32 -9.68
C LEU A 124 8.17 17.05 -11.13
N THR A 125 8.78 16.03 -11.73
CA THR A 125 8.32 15.54 -13.02
C THR A 125 7.05 14.73 -12.84
N ARG A 126 6.27 14.57 -13.91
CA ARG A 126 5.03 13.80 -13.89
C ARG A 126 5.25 12.35 -13.47
N PHE A 127 6.29 11.72 -14.00
CA PHE A 127 6.71 10.37 -13.60
C PHE A 127 6.92 10.24 -12.08
N HIS A 128 7.72 11.14 -11.48
CA HIS A 128 7.99 11.08 -10.04
C HIS A 128 6.74 11.30 -9.19
N SER A 129 5.83 12.18 -9.64
CA SER A 129 4.54 12.35 -8.96
C SER A 129 3.67 11.08 -9.00
N LEU A 130 3.64 10.36 -10.13
CA LEU A 130 2.94 9.08 -10.22
C LEU A 130 3.57 8.03 -9.29
N VAL A 131 4.90 7.94 -9.23
CA VAL A 131 5.60 7.05 -8.30
C VAL A 131 5.20 7.37 -6.85
N ALA A 132 5.24 8.64 -6.45
CA ALA A 132 4.85 9.05 -5.10
C ALA A 132 3.39 8.67 -4.77
N LEU A 133 2.46 8.89 -5.70
CA LEU A 133 1.04 8.54 -5.53
C LEU A 133 0.82 7.03 -5.49
N MET A 134 1.56 6.25 -6.28
CA MET A 134 1.50 4.78 -6.26
C MET A 134 2.05 4.23 -4.95
N LEU A 135 3.12 4.82 -4.41
CA LEU A 135 3.63 4.48 -3.08
C LEU A 135 2.59 4.78 -1.98
N ALA A 136 1.86 5.88 -2.09
CA ALA A 136 0.77 6.22 -1.18
C ALA A 136 -0.44 5.26 -1.29
N ALA A 137 -0.72 4.75 -2.49
CA ALA A 137 -1.80 3.80 -2.80
C ALA A 137 -1.47 2.34 -2.44
N SER A 138 -0.75 2.12 -1.34
CA SER A 138 -0.39 0.78 -0.88
C SER A 138 -1.61 -0.10 -0.58
N PRO A 139 -1.48 -1.44 -0.63
CA PRO A 139 -2.57 -2.35 -0.29
C PRO A 139 -3.11 -2.12 1.13
N LEU A 140 -2.26 -1.71 2.08
CA LEU A 140 -2.69 -1.35 3.42
C LEU A 140 -3.60 -0.12 3.42
N SER A 141 -3.28 0.91 2.62
CA SER A 141 -4.13 2.11 2.48
C SER A 141 -5.53 1.75 1.96
N VAL A 142 -5.60 0.89 0.94
CA VAL A 142 -6.87 0.37 0.39
C VAL A 142 -7.62 -0.46 1.44
N TYR A 143 -6.91 -1.33 2.17
CA TYR A 143 -7.49 -2.12 3.24
C TYR A 143 -8.12 -1.25 4.33
N LEU A 144 -7.42 -0.20 4.79
CA LEU A 144 -7.94 0.75 5.77
C LEU A 144 -9.20 1.46 5.25
N LEU A 145 -9.22 1.89 3.99
CA LEU A 145 -10.39 2.50 3.36
C LEU A 145 -11.60 1.55 3.38
N LEU A 146 -11.42 0.29 2.99
CA LEU A 146 -12.48 -0.73 3.02
C LEU A 146 -13.01 -0.97 4.43
N TYR A 147 -12.14 -0.99 5.44
CA TYR A 147 -12.53 -1.16 6.84
C TYR A 147 -13.30 0.04 7.38
N VAL A 148 -12.92 1.26 7.00
CA VAL A 148 -13.70 2.45 7.36
C VAL A 148 -15.07 2.42 6.72
N ILE A 149 -15.16 2.11 5.43
CA ILE A 149 -16.46 1.96 4.75
C ILE A 149 -17.32 0.91 5.47
N ARG A 150 -16.75 -0.25 5.82
CA ARG A 150 -17.47 -1.27 6.58
C ARG A 150 -17.90 -0.78 7.97
N SER A 151 -17.05 -0.02 8.66
CA SER A 151 -17.34 0.56 9.97
C SER A 151 -18.50 1.58 9.91
N LEU A 152 -18.64 2.33 8.80
CA LEU A 152 -19.78 3.23 8.58
C LEU A 152 -21.12 2.49 8.51
N PHE A 153 -21.11 1.24 8.04
CA PHE A 153 -22.30 0.37 8.04
C PHE A 153 -22.60 -0.28 9.40
N GLY A 154 -21.95 0.15 10.48
CA GLY A 154 -22.23 -0.30 11.85
C GLY A 154 -21.82 -1.75 12.13
N ARG A 155 -21.07 -2.39 11.23
CA ARG A 155 -20.57 -3.75 11.47
C ARG A 155 -19.35 -3.69 12.37
N TYR A 156 -19.34 -4.50 13.42
CA TYR A 156 -18.14 -4.71 14.21
C TYR A 156 -17.01 -5.20 13.31
N THR A 157 -15.83 -4.64 13.51
CA THR A 157 -14.63 -4.99 12.76
C THR A 157 -13.48 -5.18 13.73
N ARG A 158 -12.47 -5.93 13.32
CA ARG A 158 -11.24 -6.06 14.12
C ARG A 158 -10.56 -4.73 14.45
N LEU A 159 -10.77 -3.74 13.59
CA LEU A 159 -10.26 -2.38 13.75
C LEU A 159 -11.15 -1.51 14.65
N ASP A 160 -12.03 -2.08 15.47
CA ASP A 160 -12.91 -1.32 16.39
C ASP A 160 -12.12 -0.47 17.40
N LYS A 161 -10.87 -0.85 17.74
CA LYS A 161 -10.01 0.03 18.54
C LYS A 161 -9.71 1.36 17.85
N VAL A 162 -9.57 1.34 16.53
CA VAL A 162 -9.21 2.51 15.71
C VAL A 162 -10.46 3.22 15.15
N PHE A 163 -11.43 2.44 14.68
CA PHE A 163 -12.65 2.91 14.02
C PHE A 163 -13.91 2.70 14.86
N GLY A 164 -13.80 2.44 16.15
CA GLY A 164 -14.96 2.19 17.02
C GLY A 164 -15.84 3.40 17.27
N LYS A 165 -16.84 3.21 18.12
CA LYS A 165 -17.79 4.27 18.49
C LYS A 165 -17.02 5.47 19.08
N GLY A 166 -17.31 6.68 18.58
CA GLY A 166 -16.66 7.92 19.02
C GLY A 166 -15.36 8.28 18.29
N LYS A 167 -14.75 7.37 17.49
CA LYS A 167 -13.50 7.64 16.75
C LYS A 167 -13.76 8.26 15.37
N TYR A 168 -14.57 9.32 15.32
CA TYR A 168 -14.98 9.95 14.07
C TYR A 168 -13.81 10.58 13.30
N LEU A 169 -12.86 11.19 14.00
CA LEU A 169 -11.68 11.81 13.38
C LEU A 169 -10.90 10.79 12.55
N ASN A 170 -10.58 9.62 13.12
CA ASN A 170 -9.86 8.55 12.40
C ASN A 170 -10.58 8.12 11.12
N ARG A 171 -11.92 7.99 11.16
CA ARG A 171 -12.73 7.63 9.99
C ARG A 171 -12.66 8.74 8.93
N VAL A 172 -12.87 9.99 9.34
CA VAL A 172 -12.82 11.16 8.44
C VAL A 172 -11.45 11.29 7.79
N THR A 173 -10.36 11.12 8.53
CA THR A 173 -9.00 11.23 7.99
C THR A 173 -8.73 10.16 6.93
N VAL A 174 -9.11 8.90 7.14
CA VAL A 174 -8.95 7.87 6.11
C VAL A 174 -9.84 8.14 4.89
N ILE A 175 -11.10 8.54 5.11
CA ILE A 175 -12.03 8.85 4.02
C ILE A 175 -11.53 10.04 3.20
N LEU A 176 -10.95 11.06 3.85
CA LEU A 176 -10.45 12.28 3.21
C LEU A 176 -9.15 12.03 2.43
N ALA A 177 -8.31 11.09 2.86
CA ALA A 177 -7.09 10.74 2.14
C ALA A 177 -7.39 10.26 0.71
N PHE A 178 -8.46 9.49 0.51
CA PHE A 178 -8.84 8.93 -0.79
C PHE A 178 -9.19 9.98 -1.87
N PRO A 179 -10.12 10.94 -1.66
CA PRO A 179 -10.43 11.97 -2.66
C PRO A 179 -9.26 12.92 -2.89
N ILE A 180 -8.43 13.22 -1.88
CA ILE A 180 -7.21 14.03 -2.09
C ILE A 180 -6.25 13.27 -3.00
N TRP A 181 -5.96 12.00 -2.68
CA TRP A 181 -5.13 11.14 -3.52
C TRP A 181 -5.67 11.05 -4.95
N LEU A 182 -6.97 10.82 -5.11
CA LEU A 182 -7.62 10.70 -6.41
C LEU A 182 -7.57 12.02 -7.20
N ALA A 183 -7.73 13.17 -6.53
CA ALA A 183 -7.63 14.48 -7.16
C ALA A 183 -6.21 14.75 -7.68
N VAL A 184 -5.18 14.43 -6.88
CA VAL A 184 -3.77 14.60 -7.32
C VAL A 184 -3.42 13.60 -8.42
N LEU A 185 -3.94 12.36 -8.36
CA LEU A 185 -3.78 11.39 -9.42
C LEU A 185 -4.45 11.84 -10.71
N ALA A 186 -5.70 12.30 -10.66
CA ALA A 186 -6.42 12.81 -11.83
C ALA A 186 -5.71 14.03 -12.42
N TYR A 187 -5.26 14.97 -11.58
CA TYR A 187 -4.47 16.12 -12.01
C TYR A 187 -3.18 15.69 -12.73
N THR A 188 -2.49 14.69 -12.18
CA THR A 188 -1.26 14.12 -12.78
C THR A 188 -1.55 13.30 -14.04
N ALA A 189 -2.71 12.66 -14.15
CA ALA A 189 -3.08 11.83 -15.28
C ALA A 189 -3.52 12.65 -16.50
N ILE A 190 -3.98 13.90 -16.31
CA ILE A 190 -4.36 14.78 -17.42
C ILE A 190 -3.10 15.33 -18.08
N PRO A 191 -2.89 15.12 -19.40
CA PRO A 191 -1.79 15.76 -20.11
C PRO A 191 -2.00 17.27 -20.10
N SER A 192 -1.13 18.01 -19.40
CA SER A 192 -1.17 19.46 -19.41
C SER A 192 -0.12 20.01 -20.36
N SER A 193 -0.54 20.81 -21.34
CA SER A 193 0.36 21.67 -22.10
C SER A 193 0.91 22.83 -21.25
N GLY A 194 0.28 23.11 -20.11
CA GLY A 194 0.79 24.07 -19.13
C GLY A 194 1.97 23.45 -18.37
N GLY A 195 3.14 24.11 -18.39
CA GLY A 195 4.37 23.69 -17.70
C GLY A 195 4.25 23.66 -16.17
N HIS A 196 3.38 22.79 -15.65
CA HIS A 196 3.17 22.54 -14.22
C HIS A 196 4.18 21.52 -13.68
N PHE A 197 4.63 20.60 -14.53
CA PHE A 197 5.66 19.63 -14.20
C PHE A 197 7.02 20.07 -14.72
N GLN A 198 8.06 19.66 -14.02
CA GLN A 198 9.43 19.80 -14.50
C GLN A 198 9.63 18.86 -15.70
N GLN A 199 10.41 19.31 -16.69
CA GLN A 199 10.70 18.57 -17.92
C GLN A 199 9.45 18.12 -18.70
N ALA A 200 8.53 19.05 -18.98
CA ALA A 200 7.30 18.74 -19.74
C ALA A 200 7.57 18.12 -21.12
N ALA A 201 8.72 18.44 -21.75
CA ALA A 201 9.16 17.79 -22.99
C ALA A 201 9.40 16.27 -22.84
N CYS A 202 9.66 15.75 -21.64
CA CYS A 202 9.76 14.31 -21.40
C CYS A 202 8.42 13.58 -21.54
N ASP A 203 7.31 14.29 -21.37
CA ASP A 203 5.97 13.68 -21.45
C ASP A 203 5.54 13.38 -22.89
N SER A 204 6.20 13.98 -23.90
CA SER A 204 5.88 13.75 -25.31
C SER A 204 6.62 12.55 -25.93
N ILE A 205 7.73 12.11 -25.32
CA ILE A 205 8.60 11.05 -25.88
C ILE A 205 7.96 9.66 -25.73
N PRO A 206 7.59 9.20 -24.51
CA PRO A 206 6.59 8.17 -24.36
C PRO A 206 5.23 8.87 -24.43
N GLY A 207 4.43 8.64 -25.48
CA GLY A 207 3.10 9.25 -25.58
C GLY A 207 2.38 9.17 -24.23
N THR A 208 1.73 10.24 -23.77
CA THR A 208 1.22 10.32 -22.39
C THR A 208 0.31 9.15 -21.97
N GLU A 209 -0.30 8.47 -22.94
CA GLU A 209 -1.00 7.20 -22.75
C GLU A 209 -0.08 6.08 -22.25
N THR A 210 1.17 6.04 -22.68
CA THR A 210 2.23 5.11 -22.26
C THR A 210 2.58 5.27 -20.78
N ILE A 211 2.64 6.47 -20.21
CA ILE A 211 3.01 6.62 -18.79
C ILE A 211 1.90 6.05 -17.90
N VAL A 212 0.67 6.51 -18.11
CA VAL A 212 -0.50 6.04 -17.34
C VAL A 212 -0.71 4.55 -17.59
N SER A 213 -0.68 4.14 -18.86
CA SER A 213 -0.79 2.71 -19.18
C SER A 213 0.33 1.94 -18.51
N VAL A 214 1.61 2.28 -18.59
CA VAL A 214 2.71 1.54 -17.95
C VAL A 214 2.52 1.33 -16.44
N PHE A 215 1.89 2.25 -15.72
CA PHE A 215 1.59 2.04 -14.29
C PHE A 215 0.34 1.17 -14.03
N PHE A 216 -0.62 1.14 -14.95
CA PHE A 216 -1.80 0.26 -14.88
C PHE A 216 -1.65 -1.05 -15.70
N LEU A 217 -0.67 -1.11 -16.59
CA LEU A 217 -0.33 -2.19 -17.51
C LEU A 217 0.15 -3.42 -16.77
N PRO A 218 0.87 -3.35 -15.63
CA PRO A 218 1.26 -4.57 -14.98
C PRO A 218 0.07 -5.31 -14.33
N PHE A 219 -1.11 -4.68 -14.14
CA PHE A 219 -2.37 -5.44 -13.96
C PHE A 219 -2.73 -6.30 -15.18
N ILE A 220 -2.37 -5.84 -16.39
CA ILE A 220 -2.47 -6.58 -17.65
C ILE A 220 -1.31 -7.58 -17.79
N ILE A 221 -0.09 -7.29 -17.31
CA ILE A 221 1.04 -8.25 -17.30
C ILE A 221 0.78 -9.41 -16.34
N PHE A 222 0.00 -9.22 -15.27
CA PHE A 222 -0.52 -10.35 -14.48
C PHE A 222 -1.42 -11.29 -15.31
N ILE A 223 -1.97 -10.83 -16.44
CA ILE A 223 -2.67 -11.65 -17.44
C ILE A 223 -1.67 -12.32 -18.40
N ASN A 224 -0.41 -11.87 -18.47
CA ASN A 224 0.61 -12.53 -19.29
C ASN A 224 0.80 -13.98 -18.79
N PRO A 225 0.63 -14.98 -19.69
CA PRO A 225 0.52 -16.37 -19.29
C PRO A 225 1.79 -16.94 -18.65
N LEU A 226 2.97 -16.39 -18.94
CA LEU A 226 4.23 -17.00 -18.49
C LEU A 226 4.52 -16.72 -17.01
N PHE A 227 4.65 -15.44 -16.64
CA PHE A 227 5.05 -15.08 -15.26
C PHE A 227 3.82 -14.88 -14.35
N GLY A 228 2.91 -13.99 -14.76
CA GLY A 228 1.67 -13.74 -14.04
C GLY A 228 0.79 -14.99 -13.96
N GLY A 229 0.64 -15.69 -15.08
CA GLY A 229 -0.10 -16.94 -15.15
C GLY A 229 0.44 -18.05 -14.24
N THR A 230 1.78 -18.16 -14.09
CA THR A 230 2.36 -19.15 -13.16
C THR A 230 2.05 -18.81 -11.70
N LEU A 231 2.23 -17.55 -11.29
CA LEU A 231 1.95 -17.12 -9.91
C LEU A 231 0.46 -17.22 -9.58
N VAL A 232 -0.40 -16.72 -10.46
CA VAL A 232 -1.86 -16.83 -10.34
C VAL A 232 -2.28 -18.31 -10.35
N GLY A 233 -1.71 -19.12 -11.23
CA GLY A 233 -1.97 -20.56 -11.30
C GLY A 233 -1.62 -21.30 -10.01
N LEU A 234 -0.45 -21.03 -9.42
CA LEU A 234 -0.06 -21.58 -8.12
C LEU A 234 -1.01 -21.13 -7.01
N PHE A 235 -1.38 -19.86 -6.99
CA PHE A 235 -2.32 -19.32 -6.01
C PHE A 235 -3.71 -19.95 -6.15
N LEU A 236 -4.22 -20.09 -7.37
CA LEU A 236 -5.48 -20.77 -7.68
C LEU A 236 -5.42 -22.26 -7.35
N LEU A 237 -4.28 -22.94 -7.52
CA LEU A 237 -4.10 -24.33 -7.12
C LEU A 237 -4.21 -24.49 -5.60
N VAL A 238 -3.56 -23.61 -4.83
CA VAL A 238 -3.65 -23.61 -3.36
C VAL A 238 -5.09 -23.36 -2.91
N TRP A 239 -5.76 -22.35 -3.46
CA TRP A 239 -7.17 -22.06 -3.19
C TRP A 239 -8.09 -23.22 -3.59
N GLY A 240 -7.92 -23.76 -4.80
CA GLY A 240 -8.69 -24.88 -5.32
C GLY A 240 -8.56 -26.13 -4.45
N THR A 241 -7.34 -26.41 -3.96
CA THR A 241 -7.09 -27.52 -3.03
C THR A 241 -7.80 -27.31 -1.70
N ALA A 242 -7.76 -26.09 -1.15
CA ALA A 242 -8.44 -25.75 0.10
C ALA A 242 -9.96 -25.85 -0.02
N ILE A 243 -10.52 -25.30 -1.10
CA ILE A 243 -11.95 -25.38 -1.42
C ILE A 243 -12.37 -26.84 -1.60
N PHE A 244 -11.59 -27.63 -2.35
CA PHE A 244 -11.88 -29.05 -2.60
C PHE A 244 -11.92 -29.86 -1.30
N ARG A 245 -11.04 -29.56 -0.34
CA ARG A 245 -11.02 -30.20 0.98
C ARG A 245 -12.19 -29.78 1.86
N LEU A 246 -12.63 -28.52 1.78
CA LEU A 246 -13.75 -27.98 2.57
C LEU A 246 -15.11 -28.13 1.89
N ARG A 247 -15.18 -28.81 0.73
CA ARG A 247 -16.40 -28.85 -0.09
C ARG A 247 -17.64 -29.39 0.62
N LYS A 248 -17.48 -30.33 1.55
CA LYS A 248 -18.65 -30.87 2.26
C LYS A 248 -19.29 -29.84 3.19
N LYS A 249 -18.47 -28.95 3.79
CA LYS A 249 -18.92 -27.90 4.70
C LYS A 249 -19.43 -26.66 3.95
N ILE A 250 -18.73 -26.27 2.89
CA ILE A 250 -19.10 -25.09 2.09
C ILE A 250 -20.46 -25.30 1.39
N TRP A 251 -20.74 -26.51 0.91
CA TRP A 251 -21.98 -26.85 0.18
C TRP A 251 -23.05 -27.51 1.06
N GLU A 252 -23.03 -27.27 2.37
CA GLU A 252 -24.09 -27.75 3.25
C GLU A 252 -25.43 -27.08 2.90
N LYS A 253 -26.49 -27.89 2.86
CA LYS A 253 -27.61 -27.87 1.88
C LYS A 253 -28.62 -26.71 2.00
N HIS A 254 -28.28 -25.55 2.55
CA HIS A 254 -29.28 -24.53 2.92
C HIS A 254 -29.24 -23.17 2.23
N ASN A 255 -28.23 -22.86 1.39
CA ASN A 255 -28.25 -21.61 0.62
C ASN A 255 -28.12 -21.87 -0.88
N LYS A 256 -29.17 -21.53 -1.65
CA LYS A 256 -29.22 -21.65 -3.12
C LYS A 256 -28.40 -20.57 -3.85
N ILE A 257 -28.00 -19.51 -3.16
CA ILE A 257 -27.20 -18.42 -3.73
C ILE A 257 -25.73 -18.72 -3.47
N PHE A 258 -24.91 -18.66 -4.53
CA PHE A 258 -23.47 -18.96 -4.51
C PHE A 258 -22.78 -18.24 -3.35
N PRO A 259 -22.36 -18.94 -2.29
CA PRO A 259 -22.06 -18.26 -1.04
C PRO A 259 -20.56 -17.89 -1.01
N LEU A 260 -20.13 -16.96 -1.88
CA LEU A 260 -18.73 -16.49 -1.94
C LEU A 260 -18.21 -16.06 -0.57
N VAL A 261 -19.04 -15.37 0.21
CA VAL A 261 -18.71 -14.94 1.57
C VAL A 261 -18.52 -16.15 2.51
N GLN A 262 -19.35 -17.18 2.38
CA GLN A 262 -19.22 -18.40 3.18
C GLN A 262 -17.99 -19.22 2.76
N LEU A 263 -17.74 -19.34 1.46
CA LEU A 263 -16.54 -19.97 0.92
C LEU A 263 -15.28 -19.27 1.45
N TRP A 264 -15.24 -17.94 1.34
CA TRP A 264 -14.15 -17.13 1.88
C TRP A 264 -13.96 -17.39 3.37
N ARG A 265 -15.01 -17.25 4.18
CA ARG A 265 -14.96 -17.48 5.64
C ARG A 265 -14.46 -18.88 5.98
N GLN A 266 -15.08 -19.92 5.45
CA GLN A 266 -14.70 -21.31 5.73
C GLN A 266 -13.24 -21.60 5.34
N VAL A 267 -12.77 -21.10 4.19
CA VAL A 267 -11.38 -21.30 3.77
C VAL A 267 -10.41 -20.52 4.66
N VAL A 268 -10.69 -19.25 4.95
CA VAL A 268 -9.84 -18.37 5.74
C VAL A 268 -9.75 -18.83 7.20
N ASP A 269 -10.88 -19.23 7.78
CA ASP A 269 -10.96 -19.67 9.18
C ASP A 269 -10.22 -21.01 9.38
N HIS A 270 -10.31 -21.95 8.42
CA HIS A 270 -9.60 -23.23 8.47
C HIS A 270 -8.13 -23.13 8.04
N TYR A 271 -7.79 -22.19 7.15
CA TYR A 271 -6.44 -22.03 6.60
C TYR A 271 -5.94 -20.58 6.75
N PRO A 272 -5.46 -20.19 7.95
CA PRO A 272 -4.94 -18.85 8.21
C PRO A 272 -3.80 -18.41 7.27
N PHE A 273 -3.06 -19.37 6.72
CA PHE A 273 -2.03 -19.13 5.71
C PHE A 273 -2.59 -18.61 4.40
N ILE A 274 -3.72 -19.18 3.95
CA ILE A 274 -4.37 -18.73 2.72
C ILE A 274 -4.87 -17.30 2.91
N HIS A 275 -5.42 -16.99 4.09
CA HIS A 275 -5.76 -15.62 4.45
C HIS A 275 -4.54 -14.69 4.41
N PHE A 276 -3.44 -15.07 5.06
CA PHE A 276 -2.19 -14.30 5.05
C PHE A 276 -1.70 -14.04 3.62
N CYS A 277 -1.60 -15.08 2.79
CA CYS A 277 -1.16 -14.96 1.42
C CYS A 277 -2.10 -14.11 0.57
N THR A 278 -3.42 -14.26 0.75
CA THR A 278 -4.41 -13.56 -0.08
C THR A 278 -4.58 -12.10 0.30
N VAL A 279 -4.55 -11.78 1.59
CA VAL A 279 -4.84 -10.43 2.09
C VAL A 279 -3.56 -9.58 2.20
N ILE A 280 -2.42 -10.20 2.51
CA ILE A 280 -1.15 -9.49 2.70
C ILE A 280 -0.21 -9.72 1.54
N VAL A 281 0.27 -10.95 1.34
CA VAL A 281 1.42 -11.21 0.45
C VAL A 281 1.09 -10.90 -1.01
N ALA A 282 0.00 -11.43 -1.54
CA ALA A 282 -0.33 -11.28 -2.96
C ALA A 282 -0.60 -9.82 -3.35
N PRO A 283 -1.43 -9.04 -2.62
CA PRO A 283 -1.62 -7.62 -2.94
C PRO A 283 -0.33 -6.80 -2.86
N HIS A 284 0.53 -7.03 -1.86
CA HIS A 284 1.81 -6.32 -1.75
C HIS A 284 2.79 -6.73 -2.84
N PHE A 285 2.86 -8.01 -3.19
CA PHE A 285 3.70 -8.48 -4.27
C PHE A 285 3.27 -7.87 -5.62
N ILE A 286 1.96 -7.89 -5.91
CA ILE A 286 1.40 -7.26 -7.12
C ILE A 286 1.74 -5.77 -7.16
N TRP A 287 1.52 -5.07 -6.05
CA TRP A 287 1.80 -3.64 -5.95
C TRP A 287 3.29 -3.32 -6.12
N ILE A 288 4.19 -4.01 -5.41
CA ILE A 288 5.66 -3.84 -5.54
C ILE A 288 6.09 -4.11 -6.98
N PHE A 289 5.65 -5.23 -7.55
CA PHE A 289 5.97 -5.59 -8.92
C PHE A 289 5.52 -4.51 -9.91
N ASN A 290 4.30 -3.99 -9.75
CA ASN A 290 3.75 -2.92 -10.59
C ASN A 290 4.61 -1.65 -10.51
N VAL A 291 5.00 -1.23 -9.29
CA VAL A 291 5.84 -0.03 -9.10
C VAL A 291 7.24 -0.23 -9.69
N GLU A 292 7.88 -1.37 -9.43
CA GLU A 292 9.22 -1.68 -9.92
C GLU A 292 9.28 -1.79 -11.46
N VAL A 293 8.30 -2.46 -12.08
CA VAL A 293 8.21 -2.55 -13.54
C VAL A 293 7.96 -1.17 -14.15
N GLY A 294 7.06 -0.37 -13.55
CA GLY A 294 6.79 0.98 -14.03
C GLY A 294 8.04 1.86 -14.03
N ILE A 295 8.86 1.74 -13.00
CA ILE A 295 10.12 2.48 -12.88
C ILE A 295 11.17 1.94 -13.85
N LEU A 296 11.31 0.63 -13.97
CA LEU A 296 12.27 0.02 -14.91
C LEU A 296 11.98 0.40 -16.36
N VAL A 297 10.71 0.55 -16.74
CA VAL A 297 10.30 0.94 -18.09
C VAL A 297 10.53 2.43 -18.36
N LEU A 298 10.38 3.30 -17.34
CA LEU A 298 10.35 4.76 -17.52
C LEU A 298 11.63 5.50 -17.07
N SER A 299 12.39 4.95 -16.13
CA SER A 299 13.61 5.55 -15.59
C SER A 299 14.57 4.46 -15.09
N ALA A 300 15.40 3.93 -15.99
CA ALA A 300 16.44 2.96 -15.62
C ALA A 300 17.62 3.57 -14.83
N ALA A 301 17.66 4.90 -14.69
CA ALA A 301 18.79 5.64 -14.11
C ALA A 301 18.65 5.91 -12.60
N GLU A 302 17.60 5.42 -11.94
CA GLU A 302 17.45 5.58 -10.49
C GLU A 302 18.54 4.83 -9.73
N SER A 303 19.38 5.57 -9.00
CA SER A 303 20.48 5.02 -8.21
C SER A 303 20.35 5.38 -6.74
N PHE A 304 21.06 4.63 -5.89
CA PHE A 304 21.15 4.95 -4.47
C PHE A 304 22.05 6.16 -4.26
N SER A 305 21.62 7.12 -3.43
CA SER A 305 22.40 8.31 -3.12
C SER A 305 22.12 8.74 -1.68
N ALA A 306 23.13 9.21 -0.94
CA ALA A 306 22.96 9.55 0.47
C ALA A 306 22.25 10.91 0.67
N THR A 307 21.06 11.09 0.10
CA THR A 307 20.24 12.28 0.29
C THR A 307 19.50 12.23 1.62
N TYR A 308 19.09 13.42 2.09
CA TYR A 308 18.31 13.53 3.31
C TYR A 308 17.01 12.71 3.24
N GLY A 309 16.32 12.69 2.09
CA GLY A 309 15.10 11.90 1.90
C GLY A 309 15.33 10.39 2.05
N GLN A 310 16.43 9.85 1.50
CA GLN A 310 16.76 8.43 1.62
C GLN A 310 17.09 8.02 3.05
N LEU A 311 17.88 8.83 3.76
CA LEU A 311 18.20 8.60 5.17
C LEU A 311 16.92 8.62 6.02
N LEU A 312 16.07 9.62 5.82
CA LEU A 312 14.80 9.73 6.53
C LEU A 312 13.90 8.52 6.25
N ALA A 313 13.82 8.07 4.99
CA ALA A 313 13.06 6.88 4.63
C ALA A 313 13.58 5.62 5.35
N ILE A 314 14.90 5.46 5.48
CA ILE A 314 15.48 4.36 6.26
C ILE A 314 15.08 4.47 7.73
N PHE A 315 15.19 5.65 8.35
CA PHE A 315 14.81 5.84 9.75
C PHE A 315 13.32 5.57 10.01
N VAL A 316 12.45 5.92 9.07
CA VAL A 316 11.00 5.62 9.15
C VAL A 316 10.72 4.12 9.18
N THR A 317 11.61 3.26 8.66
CA THR A 317 11.43 1.79 8.70
C THR A 317 11.77 1.18 10.06
N VAL A 318 12.56 1.87 10.87
CA VAL A 318 13.10 1.32 12.12
C VAL A 318 11.99 0.99 13.14
N PRO A 319 11.01 1.87 13.42
CA PRO A 319 9.97 1.54 14.39
C PRO A 319 9.09 0.34 13.98
N PRO A 320 8.55 0.27 12.75
CA PRO A 320 7.83 -0.93 12.29
C PRO A 320 8.70 -2.19 12.34
N PHE A 321 9.98 -2.10 11.98
CA PHE A 321 10.91 -3.23 12.06
C PHE A 321 11.04 -3.74 13.51
N ILE A 322 11.25 -2.86 14.49
CA ILE A 322 11.33 -3.23 15.91
C ILE A 322 10.02 -3.87 16.37
N GLN A 323 8.87 -3.33 15.97
CA GLN A 323 7.55 -3.91 16.27
C GLN A 323 7.41 -5.32 15.66
N MET A 324 7.88 -5.52 14.42
CA MET A 324 7.91 -6.84 13.78
C MET A 324 8.82 -7.83 14.53
N CYS A 325 10.00 -7.39 14.97
CA CYS A 325 10.92 -8.24 15.75
C CYS A 325 10.27 -8.73 17.05
N LYS A 326 9.45 -7.90 17.71
CA LYS A 326 8.67 -8.31 18.90
C LYS A 326 7.63 -9.38 18.57
N LEU A 327 7.09 -9.38 17.35
CA LEU A 327 6.15 -10.41 16.88
C LEU A 327 6.85 -11.69 16.41
N LEU A 328 8.13 -11.66 16.06
CA LEU A 328 8.85 -12.79 15.47
C LEU A 328 8.73 -14.11 16.27
N PRO A 329 8.80 -14.13 17.62
CA PRO A 329 8.59 -15.36 18.40
C PRO A 329 7.19 -15.95 18.28
N ARG A 330 6.18 -15.12 17.99
CA ARG A 330 4.79 -15.57 17.73
C ARG A 330 4.65 -16.05 16.29
N VAL A 331 5.29 -15.34 15.34
CA VAL A 331 5.29 -15.71 13.91
C VAL A 331 5.94 -17.07 13.69
N SER A 332 7.03 -17.38 14.38
CA SER A 332 7.68 -18.69 14.25
C SER A 332 6.78 -19.84 14.72
N ARG A 333 6.02 -19.65 15.80
CA ARG A 333 5.02 -20.64 16.25
C ARG A 333 3.92 -20.82 15.21
N TRP A 334 3.40 -19.71 14.66
CA TRP A 334 2.42 -19.75 13.58
C TRP A 334 2.95 -20.47 12.33
N PHE A 335 4.21 -20.25 11.98
CA PHE A 335 4.85 -20.92 10.85
C PHE A 335 4.98 -22.43 11.08
N VAL A 336 5.37 -22.86 12.28
CA VAL A 336 5.43 -24.29 12.66
C VAL A 336 4.05 -24.93 12.66
N ASP A 337 3.00 -24.14 12.87
CA ASP A 337 1.61 -24.60 12.84
C ASP A 337 1.01 -24.72 11.43
N LEU A 338 1.72 -24.30 10.39
CA LEU A 338 1.30 -24.47 9.00
C LEU A 338 1.12 -25.95 8.66
N ALA A 339 0.01 -26.29 8.01
CA ALA A 339 -0.37 -27.67 7.74
C ALA A 339 0.70 -28.45 6.94
N TRP A 340 1.39 -27.79 6.01
CA TRP A 340 2.48 -28.42 5.25
C TRP A 340 3.75 -28.57 6.10
N VAL A 341 4.05 -27.63 7.00
CA VAL A 341 5.15 -27.77 7.96
C VAL A 341 4.87 -28.90 8.92
N ARG A 342 3.65 -29.04 9.44
CA ARG A 342 3.22 -30.18 10.26
C ARG A 342 3.30 -31.51 9.50
N PHE A 343 2.93 -31.49 8.22
CA PHE A 343 3.06 -32.65 7.34
C PHE A 343 4.53 -33.05 7.15
N LEU A 344 5.41 -32.10 6.82
CA LEU A 344 6.85 -32.33 6.63
C LEU A 344 7.59 -32.68 7.93
N THR A 345 7.19 -32.08 9.06
CA THR A 345 7.82 -32.33 10.37
C THR A 345 7.27 -33.57 11.07
N CYS A 346 6.36 -34.33 10.42
CA CYS A 346 5.70 -35.52 10.97
C CYS A 346 5.06 -35.31 12.36
N ARG A 347 4.79 -34.06 12.76
CA ARG A 347 4.09 -33.75 14.01
C ARG A 347 2.61 -34.02 13.83
N ARG A 348 2.22 -35.27 14.09
CA ARG A 348 0.85 -35.79 14.00
C ARG A 348 -0.05 -35.36 15.16
N ASN A 349 0.44 -34.54 16.08
CA ASN A 349 -0.33 -34.13 17.24
C ASN A 349 -1.50 -33.25 16.81
N LYS A 350 -2.70 -33.58 17.31
CA LYS A 350 -3.91 -32.75 17.21
C LYS A 350 -3.52 -31.30 17.54
N PRO A 351 -4.09 -30.30 16.83
CA PRO A 351 -3.88 -28.90 17.21
C PRO A 351 -4.13 -28.79 18.70
N ARG A 352 -3.11 -28.32 19.45
CA ARG A 352 -3.33 -27.91 20.84
C ARG A 352 -4.40 -26.84 20.75
N SER A 353 -5.63 -27.20 21.11
CA SER A 353 -6.61 -26.23 21.58
C SER A 353 -5.85 -25.32 22.51
N ILE A 354 -5.75 -24.03 22.18
CA ILE A 354 -5.30 -23.05 23.16
C ILE A 354 -6.41 -23.04 24.21
N ASP A 355 -6.27 -23.89 25.22
CA ASP A 355 -7.08 -23.83 26.42
C ASP A 355 -6.76 -22.49 27.07
N SER A 356 -7.64 -21.53 26.81
CA SER A 356 -7.65 -20.18 27.38
C SER A 356 -7.98 -20.17 28.88
N SER A 357 -7.97 -21.33 29.54
CA SER A 357 -8.50 -21.54 30.88
C SER A 357 -7.47 -21.50 32.02
N ASN A 358 -6.16 -21.35 31.76
CA ASN A 358 -5.14 -21.50 32.83
C ASN A 358 -4.17 -20.33 33.04
N GLU A 359 -4.49 -19.10 32.61
CA GLU A 359 -3.83 -17.90 33.14
C GLU A 359 -4.65 -17.32 34.31
N GLU A 360 -4.69 -18.08 35.40
CA GLU A 360 -5.12 -17.62 36.72
C GLU A 360 -3.97 -16.87 37.39
N TYR A 361 -3.60 -15.71 36.85
CA TYR A 361 -2.93 -14.66 37.63
C TYR A 361 -4.00 -13.65 38.05
N GLY A 362 -4.28 -13.64 39.35
CA GLY A 362 -5.31 -12.84 40.01
C GLY A 362 -5.10 -11.33 39.92
N ILE A 363 -5.33 -10.77 38.75
CA ILE A 363 -5.71 -9.38 38.55
C ILE A 363 -7.03 -9.42 37.79
N PRO A 364 -8.12 -8.78 38.26
CA PRO A 364 -9.37 -8.70 37.53
C PRO A 364 -9.22 -7.74 36.34
N LEU A 365 -8.34 -8.10 35.40
CA LEU A 365 -8.41 -7.60 34.04
C LEU A 365 -9.60 -8.31 33.42
N LYS A 366 -10.63 -7.53 33.13
CA LYS A 366 -11.75 -7.88 32.25
C LYS A 366 -11.16 -8.24 30.88
N HIS A 367 -10.62 -9.45 30.78
CA HIS A 367 -9.86 -9.92 29.64
C HIS A 367 -10.87 -10.16 28.53
N GLY A 368 -10.97 -9.19 27.63
CA GLY A 368 -11.63 -9.38 26.36
C GLY A 368 -10.96 -10.57 25.70
N SER A 369 -11.67 -11.70 25.68
CA SER A 369 -11.52 -12.74 24.67
C SER A 369 -11.07 -12.06 23.39
N ILE A 370 -9.95 -12.51 22.81
CA ILE A 370 -9.72 -12.27 21.39
C ILE A 370 -10.99 -12.82 20.74
N MET A 371 -11.89 -11.90 20.40
CA MET A 371 -13.15 -12.17 19.75
C MET A 371 -12.72 -12.83 18.44
N SER A 372 -12.70 -14.16 18.43
CA SER A 372 -13.16 -14.91 17.28
C SER A 372 -14.47 -14.23 16.96
N GLU A 373 -14.45 -13.39 15.93
CA GLU A 373 -15.52 -12.49 15.55
C GLU A 373 -16.83 -13.27 15.68
N LYS A 374 -17.57 -13.03 16.78
CA LYS A 374 -18.82 -13.72 17.05
C LYS A 374 -19.80 -13.05 16.11
N TYR A 375 -19.75 -13.50 14.86
CA TYR A 375 -20.59 -13.03 13.79
C TYR A 375 -22.00 -13.49 14.14
N ASP A 376 -22.86 -12.53 14.44
CA ASP A 376 -24.31 -12.73 14.48
C ASP A 376 -24.77 -13.18 13.08
N SER A 377 -24.79 -14.50 12.85
CA SER A 377 -25.54 -15.12 11.76
C SER A 377 -26.97 -15.47 12.19
N ASP A 378 -27.33 -15.27 13.45
CA ASP A 378 -28.64 -15.65 13.99
C ASP A 378 -29.41 -14.40 14.44
N GLY A 379 -29.73 -13.56 13.46
CA GLY A 379 -30.55 -12.35 13.63
C GLY A 379 -31.68 -12.29 12.62
N LEU A 380 -32.30 -13.43 12.30
CA LEU A 380 -33.53 -13.49 11.52
C LEU A 380 -34.50 -14.53 12.10
N HIS A 381 -34.76 -14.43 13.42
CA HIS A 381 -35.92 -15.08 14.00
C HIS A 381 -37.10 -14.11 13.98
N ALA A 382 -38.01 -14.42 13.07
CA ALA A 382 -39.46 -14.20 13.11
C ALA A 382 -39.98 -13.36 14.28
N ALA A 383 -40.49 -12.18 13.95
CA ALA A 383 -41.60 -11.59 14.69
C ALA A 383 -42.83 -12.49 14.46
N SER A 384 -43.23 -13.22 15.50
CA SER A 384 -44.53 -13.87 15.61
C SER A 384 -44.98 -13.81 17.06
N ASP A 385 -46.02 -13.00 17.28
CA ASP A 385 -47.08 -13.06 18.28
C ASP A 385 -46.93 -13.92 19.53
N THR A 386 -47.11 -13.25 20.68
CA THR A 386 -48.10 -13.50 21.76
C THR A 386 -47.61 -12.70 22.98
N GLY A 387 -48.36 -11.80 23.61
CA GLY A 387 -49.71 -11.94 24.12
C GLY A 387 -49.63 -11.80 25.66
N ASP A 388 -50.02 -10.63 26.16
CA ASP A 388 -50.53 -10.27 27.49
C ASP A 388 -50.06 -11.02 28.76
N SER A 389 -49.67 -10.25 29.80
CA SER A 389 -50.44 -10.07 31.06
C SER A 389 -49.60 -9.52 32.23
N SER A 390 -50.14 -8.48 32.88
CA SER A 390 -50.12 -8.12 34.32
C SER A 390 -48.79 -7.92 35.09
N VAL A 391 -48.48 -6.69 35.54
CA VAL A 391 -48.87 -5.98 36.79
C VAL A 391 -48.07 -6.39 38.05
N HIS A 392 -47.22 -5.46 38.49
CA HIS A 392 -46.83 -5.03 39.86
C HIS A 392 -45.43 -4.36 39.73
N GLY A 393 -45.11 -3.17 40.22
CA GLY A 393 -45.62 -2.38 41.35
C GLY A 393 -44.41 -2.03 42.24
N TYR A 394 -44.22 -0.72 42.52
CA TYR A 394 -43.32 -0.08 43.51
C TYR A 394 -41.91 0.42 43.10
N SER A 395 -41.90 1.73 42.79
CA SER A 395 -41.20 2.87 43.45
C SER A 395 -39.68 2.93 43.72
N PRO A 396 -39.11 4.16 43.76
CA PRO A 396 -37.69 4.45 43.67
C PRO A 396 -37.02 4.68 45.04
N VAL A 397 -35.70 4.50 45.10
CA VAL A 397 -34.85 5.03 46.18
C VAL A 397 -33.83 5.97 45.57
N ALA A 398 -34.02 7.25 45.86
CA ALA A 398 -32.98 8.27 45.79
C ALA A 398 -32.13 8.18 47.06
N LEU A 399 -30.82 8.31 46.93
CA LEU A 399 -29.95 8.75 48.03
C LEU A 399 -28.76 9.51 47.45
N ASN A 400 -28.75 10.80 47.77
CA ASN A 400 -27.62 11.72 47.65
C ASN A 400 -26.45 11.23 48.51
N TYR A 401 -25.21 11.42 48.03
CA TYR A 401 -24.12 11.88 48.89
C TYR A 401 -23.17 12.78 48.09
N ALA A 402 -22.79 13.86 48.75
CA ALA A 402 -22.05 15.02 48.30
C ALA A 402 -20.52 14.76 48.23
N PRO A 403 -19.70 15.74 47.81
CA PRO A 403 -18.28 15.57 47.51
C PRO A 403 -17.39 15.85 48.73
N ASP A 404 -16.15 15.34 48.71
CA ASP A 404 -15.05 15.85 49.52
C ASP A 404 -13.76 15.97 48.69
N SER A 405 -13.11 17.13 48.90
CA SER A 405 -11.76 17.60 48.48
C SER A 405 -11.47 17.83 46.99
#